data_AF-A0A195BRD3-F1
#
_entry.id   AF-A0A195BRD3-F1
#
_cell.length_a   1.000
_cell.length_b   1.000
_cell.length_c   1.000
_cell.angle_alpha   90.00
_cell.angle_beta   90.00
_cell.angle_gamma   90.00
#
_symmetry.space_group_name_H-M   'P 1'
#
loop_
_entity.id
_entity.type
_entity.pdbx_description
1 polymer ?
#
loop_
_entity_poly.entity_id
_entity_poly.type
_entity_poly.pdbx_seq_one_letter_code
_entity_poly.pdbx_strand_id
1 'polypeptide(L)'
;MIVPELPPALRKAVQLVQSFSRCRVTHDIWKSNQCRMFNKRPEQTKSNDNKKPRPKTEPIPKITLLSLDNSTTVTVLEVAQRLAKRRNLTLIKVSELEDKTQRPLYKLMNNANIFEEIKEDKDAQKLRKGTKLFYIAAKITEHDLWTKTKNMMKLLNMGHKVKVAITLDAADGSKVQRTIENAVRNDGSIQRMPSRKNVILLLINPLHKNKNVSVNNKDENDNSSIANNERGT
;
A
#
# COMPACT_ATOMS: atom_id res chain seq x y z
N MET A 1 -14.41 79.39 8.66
CA MET A 1 -14.18 77.94 8.46
C MET A 1 -13.28 77.44 9.59
N ILE A 2 -13.84 76.59 10.44
CA ILE A 2 -13.33 75.50 11.30
C ILE A 2 -11.79 75.38 11.49
N VAL A 3 -11.37 75.38 12.76
CA VAL A 3 -10.08 74.95 13.40
C VAL A 3 -10.25 73.44 13.75
N PRO A 4 -9.25 72.51 13.90
CA PRO A 4 -7.97 72.69 14.61
C PRO A 4 -6.71 71.85 14.22
N GLU A 5 -5.57 72.36 14.72
CA GLU A 5 -4.38 71.73 15.34
C GLU A 5 -3.73 70.42 14.84
N LEU A 6 -2.40 70.48 14.67
CA LEU A 6 -1.44 69.45 15.12
C LEU A 6 -0.09 70.10 15.49
N PRO A 7 0.47 69.89 16.71
CA PRO A 7 1.77 70.44 17.09
C PRO A 7 2.99 69.64 16.58
N PRO A 8 4.14 70.30 16.40
CA PRO A 8 5.34 69.77 15.75
C PRO A 8 6.34 69.21 16.77
N ALA A 9 6.35 67.90 16.99
CA ALA A 9 7.44 67.26 17.76
C ALA A 9 7.72 65.86 17.24
N LEU A 10 8.33 65.82 16.06
CA LEU A 10 9.28 64.78 15.71
C LEU A 10 10.23 64.53 16.90
N ARG A 11 10.33 63.28 17.35
CA ARG A 11 11.62 62.60 17.50
C ARG A 11 11.41 61.11 17.75
N LYS A 12 11.75 60.34 16.71
CA LYS A 12 12.06 58.92 16.77
C LYS A 12 13.32 58.70 17.63
N ALA A 13 13.44 57.50 18.20
CA ALA A 13 14.58 56.57 18.03
C ALA A 13 15.06 55.90 19.34
N VAL A 14 15.33 54.57 19.24
CA VAL A 14 16.49 53.85 19.84
C VAL A 14 16.42 53.60 21.36
N GLN A 15 16.67 52.44 21.97
CA GLN A 15 17.12 51.05 21.69
C GLN A 15 16.72 50.24 22.97
N LEU A 16 16.19 49.03 22.91
CA LEU A 16 16.88 47.72 22.90
C LEU A 16 17.64 47.34 24.21
N VAL A 17 17.10 46.30 24.88
CA VAL A 17 17.80 45.22 25.65
C VAL A 17 18.27 45.44 27.10
N GLN A 18 18.16 44.33 27.86
CA GLN A 18 18.81 43.94 29.12
C GLN A 18 18.12 44.28 30.45
N SER A 19 17.42 43.27 31.00
CA SER A 19 17.81 42.69 32.30
C SER A 19 17.17 41.32 32.50
N PHE A 20 17.91 40.30 32.05
CA PHE A 20 17.82 38.96 32.60
C PHE A 20 18.51 38.95 33.97
N SER A 21 18.02 38.10 34.88
CA SER A 21 18.66 37.63 36.12
C SER A 21 18.61 38.52 37.37
N ARG A 22 17.72 38.15 38.31
CA ARG A 22 18.06 37.77 39.70
C ARG A 22 16.79 37.45 40.51
N CYS A 23 16.10 36.36 40.17
CA CYS A 23 15.26 35.69 41.17
C CYS A 23 16.16 34.73 41.94
N ARG A 24 16.59 35.16 43.14
CA ARG A 24 17.34 34.31 44.06
C ARG A 24 16.41 33.21 44.57
N VAL A 25 16.79 31.97 44.29
CA VAL A 25 16.22 30.77 44.90
C VAL A 25 16.66 30.77 46.37
N THR A 26 15.74 30.99 47.30
CA THR A 26 15.95 30.64 48.70
C THR A 26 15.47 29.22 48.91
N HIS A 27 16.43 28.33 49.13
CA HIS A 27 16.19 26.97 49.62
C HIS A 27 15.86 27.05 51.11
N ASP A 28 14.57 26.93 51.46
CA ASP A 28 14.17 26.64 52.83
C ASP A 28 13.73 25.18 52.92
N ILE A 29 14.70 24.35 53.27
CA ILE A 29 14.49 23.03 53.83
C ILE A 29 14.11 23.26 55.29
N TRP A 30 12.93 22.80 55.73
CA TRP A 30 12.76 21.92 56.90
C TRP A 30 11.33 21.93 57.46
N LYS A 31 10.70 20.76 57.34
CA LYS A 31 9.70 20.13 58.22
C LYS A 31 8.51 20.95 58.72
N SER A 32 7.35 20.58 58.19
CA SER A 32 6.22 20.21 59.05
C SER A 32 5.51 19.01 58.44
N ASN A 33 5.80 17.82 58.99
CA ASN A 33 5.03 16.62 58.76
C ASN A 33 3.67 16.79 59.44
N GLN A 34 2.65 17.23 58.72
CA GLN A 34 1.28 16.87 59.03
C GLN A 34 0.81 15.81 58.03
N CYS A 35 1.37 14.61 58.16
CA CYS A 35 0.67 13.41 57.72
C CYS A 35 -0.57 13.28 58.62
N ARG A 36 -1.72 13.73 58.11
CA ARG A 36 -3.01 13.46 58.74
C ARG A 36 -3.21 11.95 58.70
N MET A 37 -2.92 11.29 59.82
CA MET A 37 -3.05 9.84 59.98
C MET A 37 -4.52 9.46 59.71
N PHE A 38 -4.75 8.71 58.64
CA PHE A 38 -6.00 7.99 58.46
C PHE A 38 -6.08 6.92 59.54
N ASN A 39 -6.85 7.19 60.59
CA ASN A 39 -7.23 6.18 61.57
C ASN A 39 -8.02 5.08 60.86
N LYS A 40 -7.38 3.94 60.56
CA LYS A 40 -8.10 2.70 60.31
C LYS A 40 -8.61 2.17 61.65
N ARG A 41 -9.87 2.44 61.97
CA ARG A 41 -10.62 1.58 62.91
C ARG A 41 -11.10 0.34 62.16
N PRO A 42 -10.83 -0.87 62.63
CA PRO A 42 -11.47 -2.07 62.12
C PRO A 42 -12.82 -2.22 62.83
N GLU A 43 -13.90 -1.80 62.17
CA GLU A 43 -15.25 -2.23 62.57
C GLU A 43 -15.78 -3.16 61.48
N GLN A 44 -15.73 -4.46 61.81
CA GLN A 44 -16.61 -5.44 61.20
C GLN A 44 -18.01 -5.19 61.74
N THR A 45 -18.88 -4.67 60.88
CA THR A 45 -20.33 -4.71 61.12
C THR A 45 -21.00 -5.11 59.83
N LYS A 46 -21.74 -6.22 59.90
CA LYS A 46 -22.50 -6.80 58.80
C LYS A 46 -23.60 -5.81 58.38
N SER A 47 -23.58 -5.33 57.15
CA SER A 47 -24.75 -4.74 56.49
C SER A 47 -24.90 -5.26 55.06
N ASN A 48 -26.11 -5.73 54.77
CA ASN A 48 -26.56 -6.07 53.42
C ASN A 48 -26.72 -4.77 52.63
N ASP A 49 -25.68 -4.34 51.93
CA ASP A 49 -25.76 -3.21 51.01
C ASP A 49 -25.46 -3.66 49.58
N ASN A 50 -26.52 -3.68 48.76
CA ASN A 50 -26.45 -3.77 47.31
C ASN A 50 -25.60 -2.63 46.75
N LYS A 51 -24.29 -2.85 46.62
CA LYS A 51 -23.38 -1.94 45.91
C LYS A 51 -23.80 -1.90 44.44
N LYS A 52 -24.45 -0.80 44.01
CA LYS A 52 -24.67 -0.52 42.58
C LYS A 52 -23.32 -0.64 41.84
N PRO A 53 -23.23 -1.47 40.78
CA PRO A 53 -22.00 -1.55 40.00
C PRO A 53 -21.71 -0.18 39.38
N ARG A 54 -20.48 0.32 39.56
CA ARG A 54 -20.04 1.55 38.89
C ARG A 54 -20.19 1.36 37.38
N PRO A 55 -20.71 2.36 36.63
CA PRO A 55 -20.77 2.27 35.18
C PRO A 55 -19.37 1.96 34.64
N LYS A 56 -19.26 0.90 33.84
CA LYS A 56 -18.01 0.58 33.16
C LYS A 56 -17.79 1.66 32.10
N THR A 57 -16.82 2.54 32.30
CA THR A 57 -16.43 3.51 31.27
C THR A 57 -15.93 2.73 30.05
N GLU A 58 -16.54 2.94 28.90
CA GLU A 58 -16.06 2.33 27.66
C GLU A 58 -14.63 2.78 27.37
N PRO A 59 -13.72 1.86 27.04
CA PRO A 59 -12.33 2.22 26.75
C PRO A 59 -12.27 3.02 25.45
N ILE A 60 -11.77 4.25 25.54
CA ILE A 60 -11.60 5.11 24.37
C ILE A 60 -10.57 4.47 23.43
N PRO A 61 -10.91 4.23 22.15
CA PRO A 61 -10.01 3.60 21.20
C PRO A 61 -8.80 4.48 20.91
N LYS A 62 -7.61 3.89 20.99
CA LYS A 62 -6.33 4.55 20.68
C LYS A 62 -5.93 4.25 19.24
N ILE A 63 -5.33 5.22 18.59
CA ILE A 63 -4.86 5.15 17.21
C ILE A 63 -3.36 5.41 17.13
N THR A 64 -2.73 4.91 16.08
CA THR A 64 -1.37 5.29 15.70
C THR A 64 -1.46 6.43 14.70
N LEU A 65 -0.80 7.54 15.00
CA LEU A 65 -0.77 8.77 14.20
C LEU A 65 0.62 8.98 13.60
N LEU A 66 0.68 9.04 12.28
CA LEU A 66 1.85 9.44 11.50
C LEU A 66 1.77 10.95 11.20
N SER A 67 2.76 11.70 11.68
CA SER A 67 2.89 13.14 11.39
C SER A 67 3.56 13.39 10.03
N LEU A 68 3.62 14.66 9.60
CA LEU A 68 4.30 15.07 8.35
C LEU A 68 5.79 14.66 8.33
N ASP A 69 6.44 14.71 9.49
CA ASP A 69 7.85 14.32 9.66
C ASP A 69 8.06 12.79 9.71
N ASN A 70 7.04 11.99 9.35
CA ASN A 70 6.98 10.54 9.50
C ASN A 70 7.14 10.02 10.95
N SER A 71 7.01 10.90 11.93
CA SER A 71 7.04 10.51 13.34
C SER A 71 5.74 9.81 13.75
N THR A 72 5.88 8.66 14.41
CA THR A 72 4.77 7.81 14.84
C THR A 72 4.44 8.09 16.30
N THR A 73 3.19 8.48 16.58
CA THR A 73 2.72 8.81 17.93
C THR A 73 1.40 8.11 18.23
N VAL A 74 1.20 7.65 19.47
CA VAL A 74 -0.05 7.00 19.87
C VAL A 74 -0.96 8.06 20.51
N THR A 75 -2.13 8.28 19.92
CA THR A 75 -3.07 9.30 20.40
C THR A 75 -4.53 8.82 20.29
N VAL A 76 -5.46 9.64 20.77
CA VAL A 76 -6.91 9.43 20.60
C VAL A 76 -7.36 10.10 19.30
N LEU A 77 -8.36 9.52 18.63
CA LEU A 77 -8.89 10.02 17.36
C LEU A 77 -9.27 11.51 17.41
N GLU A 78 -10.00 11.92 18.45
CA GLU A 78 -10.42 13.32 18.63
C GLU A 78 -9.24 14.29 18.74
N VAL A 79 -8.17 13.87 19.43
CA VAL A 79 -6.96 14.68 19.58
C VAL A 79 -6.26 14.85 18.25
N ALA A 80 -6.16 13.78 17.46
CA ALA A 80 -5.59 13.82 16.12
C ALA A 80 -6.41 14.71 15.17
N GLN A 81 -7.74 14.62 15.20
CA GLN A 81 -8.62 15.49 14.42
C GLN A 81 -8.46 16.97 14.79
N ARG A 82 -8.37 17.28 16.08
CA ARG A 82 -8.12 18.65 16.55
C ARG A 82 -6.75 19.16 16.12
N LEU A 83 -5.72 18.30 16.17
CA LEU A 83 -4.37 18.62 15.69
C LEU A 83 -4.38 18.94 14.19
N ALA A 84 -5.10 18.12 13.40
CA ALA A 84 -5.26 18.31 11.96
C ALA A 84 -5.90 19.68 11.66
N LYS A 85 -7.04 19.99 12.31
CA LYS A 85 -7.72 21.29 12.19
C LYS A 85 -6.82 22.46 12.58
N ARG A 86 -6.08 22.35 13.69
CA ARG A 86 -5.20 23.41 14.18
C ARG A 86 -4.06 23.72 13.21
N ARG A 87 -3.56 22.72 12.49
CA ARG A 87 -2.44 22.85 11.55
C ARG A 87 -2.88 22.99 10.09
N ASN A 88 -4.20 23.07 9.82
CA ASN A 88 -4.77 23.04 8.47
C ASN A 88 -4.34 21.81 7.66
N LEU A 89 -4.21 20.67 8.34
CA LEU A 89 -3.88 19.37 7.75
C LEU A 89 -5.12 18.51 7.66
N THR A 90 -5.09 17.53 6.77
CA THR A 90 -6.13 16.51 6.63
C THR A 90 -5.67 15.21 7.29
N LEU A 91 -6.53 14.64 8.12
CA LEU A 91 -6.31 13.34 8.77
C LEU A 91 -6.88 12.24 7.88
N ILE A 92 -6.04 11.33 7.40
CA ILE A 92 -6.41 10.22 6.51
C ILE A 92 -6.20 8.89 7.24
N LYS A 93 -7.17 7.99 7.13
CA LYS A 93 -7.03 6.59 7.58
C LYS A 93 -6.26 5.83 6.50
N VAL A 94 -5.06 5.34 6.82
CA VAL A 94 -4.21 4.59 5.88
C VAL A 94 -4.50 3.09 5.97
N SER A 95 -4.53 2.56 7.20
CA SER A 95 -4.74 1.12 7.45
C SER A 95 -5.66 0.91 8.65
N GLU A 96 -6.44 -0.17 8.62
CA GLU A 96 -7.39 -0.49 9.69
C GLU A 96 -6.71 -1.05 10.94
N LEU A 97 -5.63 -1.81 10.76
CA LEU A 97 -4.81 -2.37 11.83
C LEU A 97 -3.35 -2.29 11.39
N GLU A 98 -2.50 -1.74 12.25
CA GLU A 98 -1.06 -1.70 12.08
C GLU A 98 -0.42 -3.01 12.53
N ASP A 99 0.50 -3.57 11.75
CA ASP A 99 1.13 -4.87 12.01
C ASP A 99 1.83 -4.94 13.39
N LYS A 100 2.40 -3.82 13.85
CA LYS A 100 3.16 -3.75 15.10
C LYS A 100 2.29 -3.60 16.33
N THR A 101 1.27 -2.73 16.26
CA THR A 101 0.51 -2.31 17.45
C THR A 101 -0.94 -2.75 17.42
N GLN A 102 -1.39 -3.36 16.32
CA GLN A 102 -2.78 -3.74 16.05
C GLN A 102 -3.77 -2.59 16.26
N ARG A 103 -3.33 -1.35 16.01
CA ARG A 103 -4.16 -0.14 16.09
C ARG A 103 -4.41 0.43 14.70
N PRO A 104 -5.54 1.12 14.47
CA PRO A 104 -5.74 1.86 13.24
C PRO A 104 -4.64 2.89 13.01
N LEU A 105 -4.13 2.93 11.78
CA LEU A 105 -3.08 3.85 11.36
C LEU A 105 -3.70 5.03 10.62
N TYR A 106 -3.45 6.22 11.14
CA TYR A 106 -3.84 7.48 10.53
C TYR A 106 -2.60 8.31 10.19
N LYS A 107 -2.66 9.05 9.08
CA LYS A 107 -1.60 9.93 8.59
C LYS A 107 -2.13 11.35 8.46
N LEU A 108 -1.33 12.32 8.89
CA LEU A 108 -1.58 13.74 8.63
C LEU A 108 -0.91 14.14 7.32
N MET A 109 -1.67 14.75 6.42
CA MET A 109 -1.17 15.21 5.13
C MET A 109 -1.69 16.58 4.74
N ASN A 110 -0.91 17.27 3.92
CA ASN A 110 -1.36 18.48 3.23
C ASN A 110 -2.24 18.11 2.04
N ASN A 111 -3.18 18.99 1.68
CA ASN A 111 -4.06 18.76 0.54
C ASN A 111 -3.28 18.55 -0.77
N ALA A 112 -2.19 19.29 -1.00
CA ALA A 112 -1.35 19.13 -2.20
C ALA A 112 -0.76 17.72 -2.32
N ASN A 113 -0.14 17.22 -1.25
CA ASN A 113 0.47 15.90 -1.20
C ASN A 113 -0.57 14.78 -1.40
N ILE A 114 -1.81 14.98 -0.94
CA ILE A 114 -2.90 14.01 -1.18
C ILE A 114 -3.20 13.88 -2.67
N PHE A 115 -3.23 15.00 -3.40
CA PHE A 115 -3.43 14.95 -4.85
C PHE A 115 -2.26 14.29 -5.58
N GLU A 116 -1.04 14.48 -5.11
CA GLU A 116 0.16 13.82 -5.65
C GLU A 116 0.11 12.30 -5.40
N GLU A 117 -0.12 11.85 -4.15
CA GLU A 117 -0.27 10.41 -3.85
C GLU A 117 -1.39 9.77 -4.67
N ILE A 118 -2.54 10.43 -4.84
CA ILE A 118 -3.64 9.91 -5.67
C ILE A 118 -3.24 9.81 -7.16
N LYS A 119 -2.45 10.77 -7.67
CA LYS A 119 -1.97 10.74 -9.07
C LYS A 119 -0.94 9.63 -9.25
N GLU A 120 0.04 9.55 -8.35
CA GLU A 120 1.06 8.51 -8.35
C GLU A 120 0.43 7.12 -8.25
N ASP A 121 -0.57 6.93 -7.38
CA ASP A 121 -1.30 5.67 -7.28
C ASP A 121 -2.04 5.33 -8.58
N LYS A 122 -2.66 6.32 -9.22
CA LYS A 122 -3.33 6.12 -10.52
C LYS A 122 -2.33 5.79 -11.61
N ASP A 123 -1.18 6.44 -11.64
CA ASP A 123 -0.16 6.20 -12.65
C ASP A 123 0.57 4.87 -12.41
N ALA A 124 0.80 4.49 -11.16
CA ALA A 124 1.26 3.17 -10.77
C ALA A 124 0.24 2.07 -11.12
N GLN A 125 -1.07 2.34 -10.96
CA GLN A 125 -2.13 1.43 -11.41
C GLN A 125 -2.17 1.29 -12.93
N LYS A 126 -1.96 2.37 -13.69
CA LYS A 126 -1.85 2.30 -15.16
C LYS A 126 -0.59 1.54 -15.59
N LEU A 127 0.53 1.72 -14.88
CA LEU A 127 1.78 1.02 -15.15
C LEU A 127 1.67 -0.48 -14.85
N ARG A 128 0.88 -0.86 -13.84
CA ARG A 128 0.51 -2.25 -13.58
C ARG A 128 -0.44 -2.74 -14.67
N LYS A 129 0.15 -3.29 -15.73
CA LYS A 129 -0.58 -3.94 -16.82
C LYS A 129 -1.54 -5.00 -16.25
N GLY A 130 -2.84 -4.76 -16.45
CA GLY A 130 -3.91 -5.56 -15.85
C GLY A 130 -3.84 -7.04 -16.22
N THR A 131 -4.42 -7.90 -15.37
CA THR A 131 -4.50 -9.35 -15.62
C THR A 131 -5.66 -9.65 -16.57
N LYS A 132 -5.39 -10.42 -17.64
CA LYS A 132 -6.40 -10.84 -18.62
C LYS A 132 -6.78 -12.30 -18.38
N LEU A 133 -8.09 -12.60 -18.40
CA LEU A 133 -8.62 -13.92 -18.12
C LEU A 133 -9.09 -14.59 -19.42
N PHE A 134 -8.71 -15.86 -19.61
CA PHE A 134 -9.13 -16.70 -20.73
C PHE A 134 -9.85 -17.93 -20.21
N TYR A 135 -10.96 -18.27 -20.85
CA TYR A 135 -11.70 -19.49 -20.61
C TYR A 135 -11.48 -20.44 -21.79
N ILE A 136 -11.10 -21.68 -21.50
CA ILE A 136 -10.86 -22.73 -22.49
C ILE A 136 -11.57 -23.99 -22.02
N ALA A 137 -12.34 -24.62 -22.91
CA ALA A 137 -12.92 -25.93 -22.64
C ALA A 137 -11.94 -27.04 -23.03
N ALA A 138 -11.96 -28.17 -22.33
CA ALA A 138 -11.14 -29.33 -22.68
C ALA A 138 -11.45 -29.90 -24.08
N LYS A 139 -12.68 -29.71 -24.58
CA LYS A 139 -13.17 -30.18 -25.89
C LYS A 139 -12.92 -29.20 -27.04
N ILE A 140 -12.06 -28.20 -26.86
CA ILE A 140 -11.75 -27.18 -27.87
C ILE A 140 -11.09 -27.79 -29.12
N THR A 141 -11.37 -27.20 -30.29
CA THR A 141 -10.72 -27.59 -31.55
C THR A 141 -9.27 -27.09 -31.58
N GLU A 142 -8.40 -27.78 -32.33
CA GLU A 142 -6.98 -27.43 -32.42
C GLU A 142 -6.75 -26.02 -33.00
N HIS A 143 -7.56 -25.64 -33.99
CA HIS A 143 -7.48 -24.33 -34.61
C HIS A 143 -7.88 -23.18 -33.66
N ASP A 144 -8.97 -23.35 -32.89
CA ASP A 144 -9.39 -22.33 -31.91
C ASP A 144 -8.38 -22.24 -30.76
N LEU A 145 -7.86 -23.38 -30.31
CA LEU A 145 -6.79 -23.42 -29.31
C LEU A 145 -5.59 -22.58 -29.74
N TRP A 146 -5.10 -22.79 -30.96
CA TRP A 146 -3.96 -22.05 -31.49
C TRP A 146 -4.21 -20.53 -31.57
N THR A 147 -5.42 -20.13 -31.97
CA THR A 147 -5.81 -18.71 -32.01
C THR A 147 -5.81 -18.08 -30.62
N LYS A 148 -6.36 -18.78 -29.61
CA LYS A 148 -6.32 -18.32 -28.21
C LYS A 148 -4.88 -18.23 -27.70
N THR A 149 -4.05 -19.24 -27.96
CA THR A 149 -2.64 -19.25 -27.55
C THR A 149 -1.86 -18.09 -28.18
N LYS A 150 -2.08 -17.78 -29.46
CA LYS A 150 -1.47 -16.60 -30.11
C LYS A 150 -1.88 -15.29 -29.45
N ASN A 151 -3.16 -15.17 -29.09
CA ASN A 151 -3.65 -13.98 -28.39
C ASN A 151 -3.01 -13.85 -26.99
N MET A 152 -2.83 -14.98 -26.28
CA MET A 152 -2.10 -15.01 -25.01
C MET A 152 -0.66 -14.54 -25.18
N MET A 153 0.08 -15.06 -26.17
CA MET A 153 1.47 -14.63 -26.45
C MET A 153 1.55 -13.13 -26.71
N LYS A 154 0.64 -12.57 -27.52
CA LYS A 154 0.57 -11.12 -27.78
C LYS A 154 0.40 -10.32 -26.49
N LEU A 155 -0.49 -10.76 -25.61
CA LEU A 155 -0.73 -10.10 -24.31
C LEU A 155 0.49 -10.19 -23.38
N LEU A 156 1.17 -11.33 -23.36
CA LEU A 156 2.39 -11.52 -22.58
C LEU A 156 3.52 -10.61 -23.10
N ASN A 157 3.67 -10.50 -24.42
CA ASN A 157 4.63 -9.58 -25.05
C ASN A 157 4.31 -8.11 -24.76
N MET A 158 3.02 -7.78 -24.68
CA MET A 158 2.59 -6.46 -24.21
C MET A 158 2.84 -6.26 -22.71
N GLY A 159 3.21 -7.29 -21.94
CA GLY A 159 3.50 -7.24 -20.51
C GLY A 159 2.28 -7.43 -19.61
N HIS A 160 1.16 -7.93 -20.13
CA HIS A 160 -0.01 -8.28 -19.32
C HIS A 160 0.19 -9.63 -18.66
N LYS A 161 -0.31 -9.77 -17.43
CA LYS A 161 -0.46 -11.09 -16.79
C LYS A 161 -1.65 -11.81 -17.42
N VAL A 162 -1.50 -13.10 -17.68
CA VAL A 162 -2.55 -13.90 -18.30
C VAL A 162 -2.98 -15.00 -17.35
N LYS A 163 -4.27 -15.08 -17.06
CA LYS A 163 -4.89 -16.15 -16.26
C LYS A 163 -5.71 -17.02 -17.19
N VAL A 164 -5.45 -18.33 -17.20
CA VAL A 164 -6.13 -19.29 -18.07
C VAL A 164 -6.90 -20.27 -17.20
N ALA A 165 -8.22 -20.31 -17.39
CA ALA A 165 -9.12 -21.27 -16.76
C ALA A 165 -9.51 -22.33 -17.80
N ILE A 166 -9.07 -23.57 -17.58
CA ILE A 166 -9.39 -24.72 -18.42
C ILE A 166 -10.50 -25.51 -17.74
N THR A 167 -11.67 -25.62 -18.36
CA THR A 167 -12.81 -26.39 -17.84
C THR A 167 -12.73 -27.84 -18.34
N LEU A 168 -12.76 -28.79 -17.42
CA LEU A 168 -12.74 -30.23 -17.67
C LEU A 168 -14.18 -30.76 -17.60
N ASP A 169 -14.73 -31.07 -18.78
CA ASP A 169 -16.14 -31.45 -18.96
C ASP A 169 -16.26 -32.93 -19.37
N ALA A 170 -15.61 -33.83 -18.62
CA ALA A 170 -15.46 -35.28 -18.85
C ALA A 170 -14.29 -35.75 -19.74
N ALA A 171 -13.57 -34.85 -20.40
CA ALA A 171 -12.33 -35.18 -21.12
C ALA A 171 -11.09 -34.72 -20.33
N ASP A 172 -9.97 -35.43 -20.50
CA ASP A 172 -8.70 -35.05 -19.89
C ASP A 172 -8.16 -33.76 -20.53
N GLY A 173 -8.29 -32.64 -19.80
CA GLY A 173 -7.76 -31.34 -20.21
C GLY A 173 -6.23 -31.27 -20.30
N SER A 174 -5.52 -32.35 -19.94
CA SER A 174 -4.06 -32.47 -19.90
C SER A 174 -3.40 -32.16 -21.25
N LYS A 175 -4.01 -32.56 -22.37
CA LYS A 175 -3.46 -32.28 -23.72
C LYS A 175 -3.47 -30.76 -24.00
N VAL A 176 -4.61 -30.13 -23.76
CA VAL A 176 -4.79 -28.68 -23.97
C VAL A 176 -3.86 -27.88 -23.06
N GLN A 177 -3.78 -28.27 -21.78
CA GLN A 177 -2.86 -27.66 -20.82
C GLN A 177 -1.41 -27.73 -21.32
N ARG A 178 -0.93 -28.92 -21.69
CA ARG A 178 0.45 -29.13 -22.14
C ARG A 178 0.78 -28.32 -23.40
N THR A 179 -0.15 -28.24 -24.35
CA THR A 179 0.03 -27.42 -25.56
C THR A 179 0.19 -25.94 -25.20
N ILE A 180 -0.64 -25.42 -24.29
CA ILE A 180 -0.54 -24.02 -23.85
C ILE A 180 0.77 -23.79 -23.10
N GLU A 181 1.16 -24.69 -22.19
CA GLU A 181 2.40 -24.57 -21.42
C GLU A 181 3.63 -24.54 -22.33
N ASN A 182 3.72 -25.45 -23.30
CA ASN A 182 4.83 -25.50 -24.25
C ASN A 182 4.92 -24.21 -25.07
N ALA A 183 3.78 -23.69 -25.52
CA ALA A 183 3.74 -22.51 -26.37
C ALA A 183 4.10 -21.22 -25.60
N VAL A 184 3.72 -21.14 -24.33
CA VAL A 184 3.91 -19.95 -23.48
C VAL A 184 5.28 -19.92 -22.79
N ARG A 185 5.97 -21.07 -22.67
CA ARG A 185 7.25 -21.20 -21.99
C ARG A 185 8.32 -20.20 -22.43
N ASN A 186 8.29 -19.77 -23.69
CA ASN A 186 9.24 -18.82 -24.27
C ASN A 186 8.97 -17.35 -23.90
N ASP A 187 7.74 -17.02 -23.51
CA ASP A 187 7.29 -15.63 -23.30
C ASP A 187 6.96 -15.34 -21.83
N GLY A 188 6.89 -16.35 -20.97
CA GLY A 188 6.50 -16.15 -19.57
C GLY A 188 6.82 -17.31 -18.62
N SER A 189 6.79 -16.97 -17.32
CA SER A 189 6.84 -17.93 -16.22
C SER A 189 5.43 -18.42 -15.89
N ILE A 190 5.26 -19.73 -15.80
CA ILE A 190 3.96 -20.38 -15.60
C ILE A 190 3.85 -20.80 -14.13
N GLN A 191 2.77 -20.40 -13.49
CA GLN A 191 2.42 -20.76 -12.12
C GLN A 191 1.06 -21.46 -12.11
N ARG A 192 1.02 -22.72 -11.67
CA ARG A 192 -0.24 -23.45 -11.48
C ARG A 192 -0.89 -23.02 -10.17
N MET A 193 -2.19 -22.71 -10.22
CA MET A 193 -2.96 -22.30 -9.06
C MET A 193 -3.90 -23.42 -8.60
N PRO A 194 -4.16 -23.54 -7.28
CA PRO A 194 -5.19 -24.44 -6.79
C PRO A 194 -6.57 -23.96 -7.28
N SER A 195 -7.40 -24.90 -7.71
CA SER A 195 -8.72 -24.64 -8.27
C SER A 195 -9.69 -25.78 -7.97
N ARG A 196 -10.97 -25.57 -8.29
CA ARG A 196 -12.02 -26.60 -8.11
C ARG A 196 -11.71 -27.84 -8.96
N LYS A 197 -12.24 -29.01 -8.56
CA LYS A 197 -11.94 -30.31 -9.18
C LYS A 197 -12.02 -30.33 -10.72
N ASN A 198 -12.97 -29.59 -11.31
CA ASN A 198 -13.24 -29.61 -12.75
C ASN A 198 -12.64 -28.43 -13.51
N VAL A 199 -11.80 -27.60 -12.89
CA VAL A 199 -11.17 -26.45 -13.54
C VAL A 199 -9.69 -26.46 -13.22
N ILE A 200 -8.83 -26.35 -14.21
CA ILE A 200 -7.40 -26.11 -14.03
C ILE A 200 -7.13 -24.62 -14.24
N LEU A 201 -6.48 -24.01 -13.25
CA LEU A 201 -6.15 -22.59 -13.29
C LEU A 201 -4.65 -22.37 -13.43
N LEU A 202 -4.25 -21.69 -14.50
CA LEU A 202 -2.87 -21.29 -14.76
C LEU A 202 -2.75 -19.77 -14.67
N LEU A 203 -1.71 -19.29 -14.00
CA LEU A 203 -1.31 -17.90 -14.01
C LEU A 203 0.04 -17.81 -14.73
N ILE A 204 0.07 -17.01 -15.80
CA ILE A 204 1.26 -16.77 -16.59
C ILE A 204 1.71 -15.34 -16.33
N ASN A 205 2.93 -15.21 -15.81
CA ASN A 205 3.60 -13.93 -15.63
C ASN A 205 4.50 -13.67 -16.84
N PRO A 206 4.43 -12.47 -17.45
CA PRO A 206 5.25 -12.15 -18.61
C PRO A 206 6.73 -12.09 -18.23
N LEU A 207 7.60 -12.64 -19.09
CA LEU A 207 9.04 -12.50 -18.96
C LEU A 207 9.45 -11.22 -19.70
N HIS A 208 10.00 -10.24 -18.98
CA HIS A 208 10.56 -9.05 -19.62
C HIS A 208 11.81 -9.45 -20.43
N LYS A 209 11.64 -9.64 -21.74
CA LYS A 209 12.78 -9.71 -22.66
C LYS A 209 13.36 -8.30 -22.74
N ASN A 210 14.46 -8.05 -22.03
CA ASN A 210 15.29 -6.88 -22.31
C ASN A 210 15.76 -7.02 -23.77
N LYS A 211 15.27 -6.15 -24.66
CA LYS A 211 15.67 -6.15 -26.07
C LYS A 211 17.14 -5.73 -26.19
N ASN A 212 18.05 -6.66 -25.94
CA ASN A 212 19.44 -6.59 -26.34
C ASN A 212 19.79 -7.97 -26.94
N VAL A 213 20.06 -7.98 -28.26
CA VAL A 213 20.70 -9.08 -29.06
C VAL A 213 19.77 -10.26 -29.40
N SER A 214 19.67 -10.81 -30.62
CA SER A 214 20.54 -10.82 -31.81
C SER A 214 19.76 -10.81 -33.14
N VAL A 215 20.38 -10.12 -34.11
CA VAL A 215 20.25 -10.28 -35.56
C VAL A 215 21.07 -11.50 -36.01
N ASN A 216 20.66 -12.11 -37.13
CA ASN A 216 21.30 -13.17 -37.93
C ASN A 216 21.11 -14.63 -37.51
N ASN A 217 20.44 -15.40 -38.39
CA ASN A 217 21.07 -16.44 -39.20
C ASN A 217 20.25 -16.62 -40.49
N LYS A 218 20.81 -16.13 -41.60
CA LYS A 218 20.38 -16.48 -42.95
C LYS A 218 21.47 -17.42 -43.46
N ASP A 219 21.28 -18.71 -43.22
CA ASP A 219 22.20 -19.73 -43.71
C ASP A 219 21.84 -20.01 -45.18
N GLU A 220 22.72 -19.56 -46.07
CA GLU A 220 22.90 -20.15 -47.40
C GLU A 220 23.44 -21.56 -47.22
N ASN A 221 22.78 -22.54 -47.82
CA ASN A 221 23.40 -23.82 -48.19
C ASN A 221 22.51 -24.52 -49.21
N ASP A 222 22.75 -24.26 -50.50
CA ASP A 222 22.41 -25.17 -51.59
C ASP A 222 23.60 -25.20 -52.55
N ASN A 223 24.50 -26.15 -52.32
CA ASN A 223 25.41 -26.66 -53.34
C ASN A 223 25.81 -28.10 -52.96
N SER A 224 25.15 -29.07 -53.58
CA SER A 224 25.76 -30.38 -53.83
C SER A 224 25.28 -30.90 -55.18
N SER A 225 26.18 -30.81 -56.13
CA SER A 225 26.29 -31.54 -57.38
C SER A 225 25.93 -33.02 -57.24
N ILE A 226 25.05 -33.51 -58.12
CA ILE A 226 24.98 -34.93 -58.48
C ILE A 226 25.14 -35.02 -60.00
N ALA A 227 26.32 -35.48 -60.40
CA ALA A 227 26.61 -35.93 -61.75
C ALA A 227 25.92 -37.28 -61.98
N ASN A 228 25.24 -37.45 -63.12
CA ASN A 228 24.94 -38.76 -63.67
C ASN A 228 25.31 -38.75 -65.15
N ASN A 229 26.31 -39.58 -65.46
CA ASN A 229 26.69 -40.00 -66.79
C ASN A 229 25.71 -41.07 -67.30
N GLU A 230 25.68 -41.20 -68.64
CA GLU A 230 25.36 -42.39 -69.46
C GLU A 230 24.09 -42.37 -70.36
N ARG A 231 24.39 -42.21 -71.66
CA ARG A 231 24.03 -43.04 -72.85
C ARG A 231 22.60 -43.12 -73.43
N GLY A 232 22.57 -43.04 -74.77
CA GLY A 232 21.49 -43.40 -75.70
C GLY A 232 20.97 -42.15 -76.41
N THR A 233 21.13 -41.93 -77.72
CA THR A 233 21.08 -42.83 -78.90
C THR A 233 21.79 -42.16 -80.07
#